data_AF-A0A429ZAC6-F1
#
_entry.id   AF-A0A429ZAC6-F1
#
_cell.length_a   1.000
_cell.length_b   1.000
_cell.length_c   1.000
_cell.angle_alpha   90.00
_cell.angle_beta   90.00
_cell.angle_gamma   90.00
#
_symmetry.space_group_name_H-M   'P 1'
#
loop_
_entity.id
_entity.type
_entity.pdbx_description
1 polymer ?
#
loop_
_entity_poly.entity_id
_entity_poly.type
_entity_poly.pdbx_seq_one_letter_code
_entity_poly.pdbx_strand_id
1 'polypeptide(L)'
;MKKIYYLYLVIGIYCVVLLISGKMWLMIAYLTMLSVAKYYSIKRQKELNYMWHLAEKNGMSLSELSQLSNIGQLDLKATRYEESGRYLPPRKVVKQTINRLENL
;
A
#
# COMPACT_ATOMS: atom_id res chain seq x y z
N MET A 1 -4.36 1.28 19.44
CA MET A 1 -4.88 -0.09 19.69
C MET A 1 -6.41 -0.15 19.82
N LYS A 2 -7.09 0.65 20.66
CA LYS A 2 -8.56 0.58 20.85
C LYS A 2 -9.40 0.65 19.55
N LYS A 3 -9.04 1.51 18.60
CA LYS A 3 -9.76 1.68 17.31
C LYS A 3 -9.81 0.41 16.44
N ILE A 4 -8.79 -0.44 16.51
CA ILE A 4 -8.70 -1.67 15.69
C ILE A 4 -9.69 -2.74 16.20
N TYR A 5 -9.92 -2.81 17.51
CA TYR A 5 -10.89 -3.75 18.09
C TYR A 5 -12.33 -3.43 17.68
N TYR A 6 -12.70 -2.14 17.64
CA TYR A 6 -14.03 -1.73 17.17
C TYR A 6 -14.26 -2.11 15.70
N LEU A 7 -13.22 -2.00 14.85
CA LEU A 7 -13.32 -2.42 13.45
C LEU A 7 -13.63 -3.92 13.33
N TYR A 8 -12.89 -4.77 14.05
CA TYR A 8 -13.14 -6.22 14.04
C TYR A 8 -14.52 -6.59 14.61
N LEU A 9 -14.99 -5.86 15.62
CA LEU A 9 -16.32 -6.05 16.18
C LEU A 9 -17.41 -5.75 15.16
N VAL A 10 -17.29 -4.63 14.42
CA VAL A 10 -18.25 -4.28 13.35
C VAL A 10 -18.23 -5.31 12.21
N ILE A 11 -17.05 -5.76 11.79
CA ILE A 11 -16.92 -6.82 10.78
C ILE A 11 -17.58 -8.13 11.26
N GLY A 12 -17.38 -8.49 12.53
CA GLY A 12 -18.00 -9.66 13.15
C GLY A 12 -19.53 -9.59 13.15
N ILE A 13 -20.11 -8.46 13.59
CA ILE A 13 -21.56 -8.25 13.56
C ILE A 13 -22.10 -8.36 12.14
N TYR A 14 -21.43 -7.75 11.16
CA TYR A 14 -21.84 -7.80 9.76
C TYR A 14 -21.87 -9.24 9.21
N CYS A 15 -20.84 -10.04 9.50
CA CYS A 15 -20.79 -11.44 9.11
C CYS A 15 -21.93 -12.26 9.76
N VAL A 16 -22.24 -12.04 11.03
CA VAL A 16 -23.35 -12.72 11.74
C VAL A 16 -24.70 -12.36 11.12
N VAL A 17 -24.95 -11.09 10.80
CA VAL A 17 -26.19 -10.65 10.13
C VAL A 17 -26.34 -11.31 8.75
N LEU A 18 -25.26 -11.38 7.97
CA LEU A 18 -25.28 -12.03 6.67
C LEU A 18 -25.54 -13.55 6.76
N LEU A 19 -24.97 -14.22 7.77
CA LEU A 19 -25.22 -15.63 8.05
C LEU A 19 -26.69 -15.90 8.37
N ILE A 20 -27.29 -15.12 9.29
CA ILE A 20 -28.71 -15.27 9.67
C ILE A 20 -29.63 -15.02 8.47
N SER A 21 -29.29 -14.07 7.61
CA SER A 21 -30.08 -13.75 6.41
C SER A 21 -29.96 -14.77 5.27
N GLY A 22 -29.15 -15.82 5.42
CA GLY A 22 -28.91 -16.83 4.37
C GLY A 22 -28.07 -16.34 3.20
N LYS A 23 -27.55 -15.10 3.24
CA LYS A 23 -26.79 -14.46 2.15
C LYS A 23 -25.30 -14.82 2.19
N MET A 24 -24.98 -16.12 2.30
CA MET A 24 -23.60 -16.59 2.43
C MET A 24 -22.68 -16.15 1.28
N TRP A 25 -23.21 -16.05 0.06
CA TRP A 25 -22.47 -15.56 -1.10
C TRP A 25 -21.98 -14.11 -0.94
N LEU A 26 -22.77 -13.23 -0.30
CA LEU A 26 -22.34 -11.86 -0.02
C LEU A 26 -21.22 -11.82 1.03
N MET A 27 -21.29 -12.71 2.02
CA MET A 27 -20.23 -12.83 3.03
C MET A 27 -18.92 -13.29 2.39
N ILE A 28 -18.98 -14.31 1.53
CA ILE A 28 -17.81 -14.80 0.79
C ILE A 28 -17.24 -13.68 -0.10
N ALA A 29 -18.08 -12.98 -0.86
CA ALA A 29 -17.65 -11.86 -1.70
C ALA A 29 -16.99 -10.73 -0.89
N TYR A 30 -17.51 -10.42 0.30
CA TYR A 30 -16.93 -9.43 1.20
C TYR A 30 -15.55 -9.86 1.73
N LEU A 31 -15.43 -11.10 2.20
CA LEU A 31 -14.16 -11.65 2.70
C LEU A 31 -13.09 -11.75 1.62
N THR A 32 -13.47 -12.13 0.39
CA THR A 32 -12.55 -12.15 -0.76
C THR A 32 -12.12 -10.73 -1.12
N MET A 33 -13.02 -9.75 -1.14
CA MET A 33 -12.70 -8.35 -1.40
C MET A 33 -11.69 -7.79 -0.38
N LEU A 34 -11.88 -8.07 0.92
CA LEU A 34 -10.92 -7.69 1.97
C LEU A 34 -9.54 -8.31 1.76
N SER A 35 -9.51 -9.60 1.39
CA SER A 35 -8.26 -10.33 1.14
C SER A 35 -7.51 -9.75 -0.06
N VAL A 36 -8.24 -9.44 -1.15
CA VAL A 36 -7.69 -8.80 -2.35
C VAL A 36 -7.16 -7.40 -2.01
N ALA A 37 -7.91 -6.59 -1.26
CA ALA A 37 -7.46 -5.26 -0.84
C ALA A 37 -6.16 -5.33 -0.01
N LYS A 38 -6.07 -6.28 0.93
CA LYS A 38 -4.85 -6.52 1.72
C LYS A 38 -3.68 -6.94 0.83
N TYR A 39 -3.90 -7.87 -0.10
CA TYR A 39 -2.88 -8.29 -1.06
C TYR A 39 -2.35 -7.12 -1.90
N TYR A 40 -3.24 -6.29 -2.44
CA TYR A 40 -2.87 -5.10 -3.22
C TYR A 40 -2.06 -4.09 -2.40
N SER A 41 -2.43 -3.86 -1.13
CA SER A 41 -1.67 -2.99 -0.23
C SER A 41 -0.26 -3.51 0.01
N ILE A 42 -0.09 -4.79 0.33
CA ILE A 42 1.23 -5.41 0.55
C ILE A 42 2.08 -5.32 -0.72
N LYS A 43 1.50 -5.64 -1.88
CA LYS A 43 2.20 -5.54 -3.17
C LYS A 43 2.65 -4.11 -3.44
N ARG A 44 1.79 -3.12 -3.15
CA ARG A 44 2.08 -1.71 -3.36
C ARG A 44 3.23 -1.22 -2.47
N GLN A 45 3.27 -1.69 -1.23
CA GLN A 45 4.36 -1.41 -0.30
C GLN A 45 5.68 -2.04 -0.75
N LYS A 46 5.65 -3.29 -1.25
CA LYS A 46 6.83 -3.95 -1.81
C LYS A 46 7.40 -3.20 -3.02
N GLU A 47 6.55 -2.73 -3.93
CA GLU A 47 6.98 -1.91 -5.08
C GLU A 47 7.68 -0.63 -4.60
N LEU A 48 7.13 0.06 -3.60
CA LEU A 48 7.74 1.29 -3.06
C LEU A 48 9.07 1.03 -2.36
N ASN A 49 9.14 -0.02 -1.53
CA ASN A 49 10.37 -0.41 -0.83
C ASN A 49 11.47 -0.80 -1.84
N TYR A 50 11.09 -1.47 -2.92
CA TYR A 50 12.02 -1.83 -3.98
C TYR A 50 12.58 -0.61 -4.71
N MET A 51 11.76 0.41 -4.99
CA MET A 51 12.22 1.69 -5.54
C MET A 51 13.26 2.35 -4.62
N TRP A 52 12.99 2.40 -3.32
CA TRP A 52 13.93 2.96 -2.33
C TRP A 52 15.23 2.18 -2.26
N HIS A 53 15.15 0.85 -2.24
CA HIS A 53 16.33 -0.01 -2.26
C HIS A 53 17.21 0.22 -3.51
N LEU A 54 16.60 0.36 -4.69
CA LEU A 54 17.34 0.67 -5.92
C LEU A 54 18.00 2.06 -5.87
N ALA A 55 17.28 3.06 -5.36
CA ALA A 55 17.83 4.41 -5.19
C ALA A 55 19.03 4.41 -4.24
N GLU A 56 18.94 3.69 -3.11
CA GLU A 56 20.04 3.55 -2.15
C GLU A 56 21.22 2.78 -2.75
N LYS A 57 20.95 1.70 -3.51
CA LYS A 57 21.99 0.94 -4.23
C LYS A 57 22.75 1.81 -5.24
N ASN A 58 22.04 2.71 -5.93
CA ASN A 58 22.62 3.62 -6.90
C ASN A 58 23.23 4.88 -6.26
N GLY A 59 23.26 4.98 -4.93
CA GLY A 59 23.82 6.12 -4.20
C GLY A 59 23.04 7.43 -4.38
N MET A 60 21.76 7.37 -4.79
CA MET A 60 20.97 8.58 -5.05
C MET A 60 20.58 9.30 -3.76
N SER A 61 20.76 10.62 -3.79
CA SER A 61 20.15 11.53 -2.83
C SER A 61 18.63 11.61 -3.02
N LEU A 62 17.93 12.07 -1.97
CA LEU A 62 16.50 12.37 -2.03
C LEU A 62 16.15 13.36 -3.15
N SER A 63 17.05 14.31 -3.42
CA SER A 63 16.86 15.33 -4.45
C SER A 63 16.93 14.76 -5.86
N GLU A 64 17.88 13.87 -6.13
CA GLU A 64 18.03 13.20 -7.43
C GLU A 64 16.87 12.25 -7.69
N LEU A 65 16.46 11.48 -6.68
CA LEU A 65 15.30 10.60 -6.79
C LEU A 65 14.01 11.39 -7.03
N SER A 66 13.87 12.56 -6.40
CA SER A 66 12.75 13.49 -6.61
C SER A 66 12.70 14.00 -8.05
N GLN A 67 13.84 14.38 -8.62
CA GLN A 67 13.94 14.79 -10.01
C GLN A 67 13.63 13.62 -10.97
N LEU A 68 14.19 12.43 -10.72
CA LEU A 68 14.01 11.25 -11.56
C LEU A 68 12.54 10.77 -11.59
N SER A 69 11.89 10.79 -10.43
CA SER A 69 10.52 10.30 -10.26
C SER A 69 9.45 11.36 -10.53
N ASN A 70 9.83 12.64 -10.56
CA ASN A 70 8.91 13.77 -10.57
C ASN A 70 7.94 13.77 -9.37
N ILE A 71 8.36 13.18 -8.24
CA ILE A 71 7.65 13.25 -6.95
C ILE A 71 8.33 14.33 -6.11
N GLY A 72 7.58 15.20 -5.45
CA GLY A 72 8.14 16.23 -4.58
C GLY A 72 9.00 15.62 -3.45
N GLN A 73 10.08 16.30 -3.05
CA GLN A 73 10.98 15.80 -2.02
C GLN A 73 10.28 15.51 -0.68
N LEU A 74 9.32 16.35 -0.29
CA LEU A 74 8.51 16.15 0.93
C LEU A 74 7.66 14.89 0.83
N ASP A 75 6.99 14.69 -0.30
CA ASP A 75 6.16 13.51 -0.56
C ASP A 75 7.00 12.24 -0.58
N LEU A 76 8.16 12.27 -1.26
CA LEU A 76 9.13 11.18 -1.23
C LEU A 76 9.59 10.88 0.18
N LYS A 77 9.97 11.90 0.97
CA LYS A 77 10.37 11.71 2.36
C LYS A 77 9.25 11.04 3.16
N ALA A 78 8.00 11.41 2.92
CA ALA A 78 6.82 10.79 3.56
C ALA A 78 6.56 9.34 3.11
N THR A 79 7.20 8.86 2.03
CA THR A 79 7.15 7.45 1.61
C THR A 79 8.18 6.55 2.29
N ARG A 80 9.27 7.13 2.82
CA ARG A 80 10.45 6.39 3.30
C ARG A 80 10.20 5.65 4.62
N TYR A 81 9.36 6.22 5.50
CA TYR A 81 9.06 5.61 6.79
C TYR A 81 8.12 4.42 6.61
N GLU A 82 8.50 3.25 7.14
CA GLU A 82 7.65 2.04 7.20
C GLU A 82 6.59 2.19 8.31
N GLU A 83 5.79 3.24 8.23
CA GLU A 83 4.70 3.50 9.16
C GLU A 83 3.33 3.22 8.54
N SER A 84 2.40 2.80 9.39
CA SER A 84 1.00 2.71 9.03
C SER A 84 0.48 4.09 8.62
N GLY A 85 0.12 4.25 7.34
CA GLY A 85 -0.35 5.53 6.81
C GLY A 85 0.70 6.35 6.07
N ARG A 86 1.87 5.78 5.75
CA ARG A 86 2.84 6.43 4.85
C ARG A 86 2.20 6.86 3.53
N TYR A 87 2.69 7.96 2.98
CA TYR A 87 2.22 8.44 1.69
C TYR A 87 2.49 7.38 0.61
N LEU A 88 1.49 7.14 -0.26
CA LEU A 88 1.59 6.19 -1.37
C LEU A 88 1.42 6.97 -2.68
N PRO A 89 2.52 7.28 -3.40
CA PRO A 89 2.45 7.96 -4.67
C PRO A 89 1.74 7.11 -5.73
N PRO A 90 1.24 7.75 -6.81
CA PRO A 90 0.58 7.05 -7.91
C PRO A 90 1.42 5.86 -8.41
N ARG A 91 0.76 4.71 -8.57
CA ARG A 91 1.44 3.45 -8.92
C ARG A 91 2.24 3.49 -10.22
N LYS A 92 1.71 4.20 -11.23
CA LYS A 92 2.38 4.38 -12.52
C LYS A 92 3.74 5.08 -12.35
N VAL A 93 3.79 6.13 -11.55
CA VAL A 93 5.02 6.93 -11.30
C VAL A 93 6.09 6.08 -10.65
N VAL A 94 5.76 5.33 -9.60
CA VAL A 94 6.73 4.46 -8.92
C VAL A 94 7.25 3.35 -9.84
N LYS A 95 6.38 2.74 -10.66
CA LYS A 95 6.82 1.72 -11.63
C LYS A 95 7.76 2.31 -12.69
N GLN A 96 7.43 3.48 -13.23
CA GLN A 96 8.30 4.16 -14.18
C GLN A 96 9.65 4.52 -13.55
N THR A 97 9.64 4.94 -12.29
CA THR A 97 10.85 5.27 -11.54
C THR A 97 11.72 4.03 -11.31
N ILE A 98 11.12 2.91 -10.87
CA ILE A 98 11.80 1.61 -10.74
C ILE A 98 12.46 1.22 -12.07
N ASN A 99 11.70 1.24 -13.17
CA ASN A 99 12.24 0.89 -14.48
C ASN A 99 13.42 1.80 -14.88
N ARG A 100 13.39 3.10 -14.53
CA ARG A 100 14.53 4.00 -14.76
C ARG A 100 15.73 3.63 -13.89
N LEU A 101 15.51 3.35 -12.61
CA LEU A 101 16.54 2.98 -11.65
C LEU A 101 17.23 1.64 -11.98
N GLU A 102 16.51 0.68 -12.56
CA GLU A 102 17.06 -0.60 -13.00
C GLU A 102 17.96 -0.49 -14.24
N ASN A 103 17.84 0.60 -15.00
CA ASN A 103 18.59 0.86 -16.23
C ASN A 103 19.74 1.87 -16.05
N LEU A 104 20.05 2.23 -14.80
CA LEU A 104 21.21 3.06 -14.43
C LEU A 104 22.36 2.16 -13.98
#